data_AF-A0A7C1M5W8-F1
#
_entry.id   AF-A0A7C1M5W8-F1
#
_cell.length_a   1.000
_cell.length_b   1.000
_cell.length_c   1.000
_cell.angle_alpha   90.00
_cell.angle_beta   90.00
_cell.angle_gamma   90.00
#
_symmetry.space_group_name_H-M   'P 1'
#
loop_
_entity.id
_entity.type
_entity.pdbx_description
1 polymer ?
#
loop_
_entity_poly.entity_id
_entity_poly.type
_entity_poly.pdbx_seq_one_letter_code
_entity_poly.pdbx_strand_id
1 'polypeptide(L)' 'MSSREIALIGMMLGLSLMLEVIPIEMPTMWGMKIDLVAVPIIMAYLLTGFVGGLTAVFLLFVGLGIVS' A
#
# COMPACT_ATOMS: atom_id res chain seq x y z
N MET A 1 -3.95 -10.48 -15.62
CA MET A 1 -3.29 -10.64 -14.32
C MET A 1 -2.86 -12.08 -14.15
N SER A 2 -1.56 -12.33 -14.04
CA SER A 2 -0.99 -13.64 -13.71
C SER A 2 -1.07 -13.90 -12.21
N SER A 3 -0.98 -15.18 -11.81
CA SER A 3 -0.92 -15.57 -10.39
C SER A 3 0.21 -14.88 -9.62
N ARG A 4 1.35 -14.65 -10.28
CA ARG A 4 2.50 -13.93 -9.72
C ARG A 4 2.17 -12.47 -9.40
N GLU A 5 1.47 -11.77 -10.31
CA GLU A 5 1.08 -10.36 -10.09
C GLU A 5 0.08 -10.25 -8.94
N ILE A 6 -0.88 -11.17 -8.85
CA ILE A 6 -1.85 -11.23 -7.75
C ILE A 6 -1.13 -11.43 -6.41
N ALA A 7 -0.19 -12.37 -6.35
CA ALA A 7 0.59 -12.63 -5.14
C ALA A 7 1.42 -11.40 -4.73
N LEU A 8 2.06 -10.72 -5.69
CA LEU A 8 2.81 -9.49 -5.44
C LEU A 8 1.91 -8.38 -4.87
N ILE A 9 0.76 -8.15 -5.49
CA ILE A 9 -0.21 -7.15 -5.02
C ILE A 9 -0.67 -7.49 -3.59
N GLY A 10 -0.99 -8.76 -3.32
CA GLY A 10 -1.40 -9.20 -1.98
C GLY A 10 -0.32 -9.02 -0.92
N MET A 11 0.94 -9.33 -1.24
CA MET A 11 2.06 -9.09 -0.32
C MET A 11 2.26 -7.60 -0.04
N MET A 12 2.21 -6.76 -1.08
CA MET A 12 2.35 -5.30 -0.94
C MET A 12 1.19 -4.70 -0.15
N LEU A 13 -0.04 -5.16 -0.37
CA LEU A 13 -1.22 -4.77 0.41
C LEU A 13 -1.05 -5.13 1.89
N GLY A 14 -0.62 -6.35 2.19
CA GLY A 14 -0.40 -6.79 3.57
C GLY A 14 0.66 -5.95 4.30
N LEU A 15 1.76 -5.64 3.63
CA LEU A 15 2.79 -4.74 4.15
C LEU A 15 2.25 -3.32 4.38
N SER A 16 1.45 -2.81 3.44
CA SER A 16 0.84 -1.49 3.52
C SER A 16 -0.09 -1.36 4.73
N LEU A 17 -1.00 -2.33 4.93
CA LEU A 17 -1.90 -2.35 6.09
C LEU A 17 -1.16 -2.58 7.42
N MET A 18 -0.08 -3.37 7.40
CA MET A 18 0.77 -3.52 8.58
C MET A 18 1.42 -2.19 8.97
N LEU A 19 1.90 -1.41 8.00
CA LEU A 19 2.50 -0.09 8.27
C LEU A 19 1.49 0.92 8.81
N GLU A 20 0.21 0.80 8.46
CA GLU A 20 -0.86 1.65 9.03
C GLU A 20 -1.09 1.36 10.52
N VAL A 21 -1.05 0.08 10.91
CA VAL A 21 -1.31 -0.33 12.30
C VAL A 21 -0.13 -0.03 13.22
N ILE A 22 1.10 -0.05 12.68
CA ILE A 22 2.29 0.21 13.49
C ILE A 22 2.45 1.73 13.67
N PRO A 23 2.74 2.23 14.88
CA PRO A 23 2.98 3.65 15.14
C PRO A 23 4.36 4.12 14.64
N ILE A 24 4.70 3.85 13.38
CA ILE A 24 5.89 4.40 12.72
C ILE A 24 5.48 5.74 12.13
N GLU A 25 5.69 6.80 12.90
CA GLU A 25 5.48 8.16 12.43
C GLU A 25 6.84 8.74 12.02
N MET A 26 6.98 9.06 10.73
CA MET A 26 8.13 9.82 10.24
C MET A 26 7.73 11.30 10.10
N PRO A 27 8.15 12.18 11.03
CA PRO A 27 7.85 13.59 10.94
C PRO A 27 8.68 14.26 9.84
N THR A 28 8.02 15.07 9.02
CA THR A 28 8.66 15.95 8.04
C THR A 28 9.14 17.24 8.71
N MET A 29 10.06 17.94 8.05
CA MET A 29 10.52 19.28 8.45
C MET A 29 9.40 20.33 8.52
N TRP A 30 8.23 20.02 7.96
CA TRP A 30 7.06 20.89 7.91
C TRP A 30 5.96 20.46 8.91
N GLY A 31 6.26 19.55 9.84
CA GLY A 31 5.33 19.12 10.88
C GLY A 31 4.23 18.17 10.40
N MET A 32 4.27 17.73 9.14
CA MET A 32 3.39 16.67 8.62
C MET A 32 3.99 15.28 8.90
N LYS A 33 3.15 14.28 9.05
CA LYS A 33 3.57 12.86 9.12
C LYS A 33 3.62 12.29 7.70
N ILE A 34 4.69 11.57 7.38
CA ILE A 34 4.78 10.80 6.13
C ILE A 34 3.92 9.55 6.27
N ASP A 35 3.00 9.38 5.34
CA ASP A 35 2.24 8.16 5.19
C ASP A 35 3.10 7.10 4.47
N LEU A 36 3.59 6.13 5.24
CA LEU A 36 4.41 5.02 4.75
C LEU A 36 3.58 3.95 4.03
N VAL A 37 2.25 3.95 4.21
CA VAL A 37 1.30 3.00 3.61
C VAL A 37 1.30 3.11 2.10
N ALA A 38 1.56 4.31 1.57
CA ALA A 38 1.64 4.57 0.14
C ALA A 38 2.82 3.87 -0.56
N VAL A 39 3.93 3.61 0.16
CA VAL A 39 5.17 3.11 -0.45
C VAL A 39 5.00 1.71 -1.06
N PRO A 40 4.48 0.69 -0.35
CA PRO A 40 4.23 -0.62 -0.95
C PRO A 40 3.24 -0.59 -2.13
N ILE A 41 2.27 0.32 -2.12
CA ILE A 41 1.26 0.43 -3.19
C ILE A 41 1.87 1.01 -4.46
N ILE A 42 2.74 2.01 -4.34
CA ILE A 42 3.54 2.52 -5.46
C ILE A 42 4.42 1.39 -6.02
N MET A 43 5.04 0.58 -5.16
CA MET A 43 5.83 -0.58 -5.61
C MET A 43 4.97 -1.59 -6.36
N ALA A 44 3.75 -1.87 -5.91
CA ALA A 44 2.82 -2.74 -6.64
C ALA A 44 2.54 -2.20 -8.05
N TYR A 45 2.29 -0.90 -8.20
CA TYR A 45 2.12 -0.24 -9.50
C TYR A 45 3.37 -0.36 -10.39
N LEU A 46 4.57 -0.08 -9.85
CA LEU A 46 5.81 -0.14 -10.63
C LEU A 46 6.13 -1.56 -11.11
N LEU A 47 5.78 -2.58 -10.32
CA LEU A 47 6.08 -3.98 -10.62
C LEU A 47 5.04 -4.67 -11.51
N THR A 48 3.77 -4.26 -11.43
CA THR A 48 2.64 -4.93 -12.11
C THR A 48 1.96 -4.06 -13.17
N GLY A 49 2.42 -2.82 -13.32
CA GLY A 49 1.89 -1.85 -14.27
C GLY A 49 0.59 -1.18 -13.82
N PHE A 50 -0.03 -0.45 -14.75
CA PHE A 50 -1.17 0.42 -14.47
C PHE A 50 -2.37 -0.32 -13.87
N VAL A 51 -2.74 -1.46 -14.46
CA VAL A 51 -3.90 -2.24 -14.00
C VAL A 51 -3.66 -2.77 -12.59
N GLY A 52 -2.48 -3.32 -12.31
CA GLY A 52 -2.18 -3.86 -10.98
C GLY A 52 -2.05 -2.77 -9.90
N GLY A 53 -1.59 -1.58 -10.25
CA GLY A 53 -1.64 -0.41 -9.37
C GLY A 53 -3.07 0.02 -9.04
N LEU A 54 -3.97 0.07 -10.04
CA LEU A 54 -5.39 0.33 -9.81
C LEU A 54 -6.02 -0.70 -8.87
N THR A 55 -5.74 -2.00 -9.07
CA THR A 55 -6.21 -3.04 -8.16
C THR A 55 -5.65 -2.88 -6.76
N ALA A 56 -4.36 -2.55 -6.62
CA ALA A 56 -3.72 -2.35 -5.32
C ALA A 56 -4.34 -1.17 -4.55
N VAL A 57 -4.58 -0.04 -5.22
CA VAL A 57 -5.25 1.13 -4.62
C VAL A 57 -6.68 0.80 -4.21
N PHE A 58 -7.43 0.12 -5.07
CA PHE A 58 -8.80 -0.30 -4.73
C PHE A 58 -8.84 -1.22 -3.50
N LEU A 59 -7.96 -2.22 -3.46
CA LEU A 59 -7.86 -3.13 -2.32
C LEU A 59 -7.38 -2.41 -1.05
N LEU A 60 -6.47 -1.43 -1.17
CA LEU A 60 -6.01 -0.62 -0.05
C LEU A 60 -7.18 0.16 0.56
N PHE A 61 -7.99 0.81 -0.28
CA PHE A 61 -9.19 1.53 0.18
C PHE A 61 -10.12 0.62 0.99
N VAL A 62 -10.39 -0.59 0.48
CA VAL A 62 -11.21 -1.58 1.19
C VAL A 62 -10.53 -2.02 2.50
N GLY A 63 -9.21 -2.26 2.47
CA GLY A 63 -8.45 -2.69 3.65
C GLY A 63 -8.40 -1.64 4.75
N LEU A 64 -8.14 -0.38 4.40
CA LEU A 64 -8.17 0.74 5.35
C LEU A 64 -9.56 0.89 5.96
N GLY A 65 -10.63 0.79 5.17
CA GLY A 65 -12.00 0.83 5.69
C GLY A 65 -12.38 -0.26 6.69
N ILE A 66 -11.55 -1.31 6.84
CA ILE A 66 -11.72 -2.36 7.86
C ILE A 66 -10.84 -2.09 9.10
N VAL A 67 -9.68 -1.47 8.90
CA VAL A 67 -8.63 -1.33 9.94
C VAL A 67 -8.69 0.03 10.65
N SER A 68 -9.20 1.06 9.99
CA SER A 68 -9.37 2.43 10.51
C SER A 68 -10.79 2.70 11.00
#